data_AF-A0A1R2BAK3-F1
#
_entry.id   AF-A0A1R2BAK3-F1
#
_cell.length_a   1.000
_cell.length_b   1.000
_cell.length_c   1.000
_cell.angle_alpha   90.00
_cell.angle_beta   90.00
_cell.angle_gamma   90.00
#
_symmetry.space_group_name_H-M   'P 1'
#
loop_
_entity.id
_entity.type
_entity.pdbx_description
1 polymer ?
#
loop_
_entity_poly.entity_id
_entity_poly.type
_entity_poly.pdbx_seq_one_letter_code
_entity_poly.pdbx_strand_id
1 'polypeptide(L)'
;MDSEESKEIVIDKVLVAKLLKKLTSLFYDELKTLCDAAGYHITDLMPKPKESFIEKGSPSDVENIRFLHYEENRIAKIMKISSDIASNPESHLYKSPSTIQLLKQLNINVVAQNKNSRTVSVNLGDTYKTFHKPQDIIQYNYEREKEKYNRSLQMIEKISTIKEEEMRKKEEKLKRLAERERKLQADRMKKEEEHEKQTQMQIERRRNILLRKYQIEESINKQCFEIGIILEKRMNKLTERDKRDLREKMRKTQAKIQSRIHNDFQRIVMDEIRIKEEEKEVEIMMQELQKKIESRVRKYEYNVKKRIQTARSHSVKVEQRFSQNLKDENNKQEDKLKKIIDKTKKCEEKKDKKTVISKENAEKMKTDIEKSFDRQHRGIKDLNEAELRRLDEIEQRENDKRRTFNVIKNQLNEIHKEKKYKNTTRERNHSAKYSQTQENYMRYKEKVIEKHQRLQQVAEEIKIHKDLLSNLKRRSNFEVQDARSLHTSPIKPKSLGLHMQRESESMPNL
;
A
#
# COMPACT_ATOMS: atom_id res chain seq x y z
N MET A 1 42.63 -1.06 -26.24
CA MET A 1 41.57 -1.11 -25.21
C MET A 1 41.57 0.24 -24.58
N ASP A 2 40.58 1.02 -24.97
CA ASP A 2 40.82 2.44 -25.17
C ASP A 2 40.21 3.22 -24.01
N SER A 3 40.95 4.22 -23.54
CA SER A 3 40.47 5.07 -22.47
C SER A 3 39.25 5.85 -22.94
N GLU A 4 38.09 5.64 -22.32
CA GLU A 4 36.98 6.58 -22.42
C GLU A 4 37.41 7.91 -21.79
N GLU A 5 38.05 8.76 -22.58
CA GLU A 5 38.24 10.16 -22.24
C GLU A 5 36.88 10.76 -21.93
N SER A 6 36.72 11.17 -20.67
CA SER A 6 35.50 11.79 -20.17
C SER A 6 35.30 13.13 -20.88
N LYS A 7 34.57 13.12 -22.00
CA LYS A 7 34.33 14.28 -22.86
C LYS A 7 33.88 15.48 -22.05
N GLU A 8 34.80 16.42 -21.86
CA GLU A 8 34.53 17.65 -21.13
C GLU A 8 33.54 18.49 -21.94
N ILE A 9 32.33 18.66 -21.41
CA ILE A 9 31.25 19.36 -22.12
C ILE A 9 31.53 20.86 -22.04
N VAL A 10 32.33 21.36 -22.99
CA VAL A 10 32.61 22.79 -23.15
C VAL A 10 31.31 23.52 -23.51
N ILE A 11 30.74 24.20 -22.53
CA ILE A 11 29.47 24.91 -22.67
C ILE A 11 29.68 26.15 -23.54
N ASP A 12 29.13 26.16 -24.76
CA ASP A 12 29.03 27.39 -25.56
C ASP A 12 27.99 28.34 -24.94
N LYS A 13 28.48 29.18 -24.03
CA LYS A 13 27.72 30.27 -23.39
C LYS A 13 27.20 31.29 -24.42
N VAL A 14 27.85 31.44 -25.57
CA VAL A 14 27.42 32.32 -26.66
C VAL A 14 26.21 31.71 -27.40
N LEU A 15 26.20 30.40 -27.63
CA LEU A 15 25.02 29.69 -28.16
C LEU A 15 23.82 29.80 -27.21
N VAL A 16 24.01 29.56 -25.91
CA VAL A 16 22.93 29.69 -24.91
C VAL A 16 22.38 31.13 -24.90
N ALA A 17 23.25 32.15 -24.92
CA ALA A 17 22.82 33.56 -24.99
C ALA A 17 22.09 33.90 -26.31
N LYS A 18 22.55 33.37 -27.46
CA LYS A 18 21.88 33.54 -28.76
C LYS A 18 20.49 32.90 -28.78
N LEU A 19 20.36 31.67 -28.27
CA LEU A 19 19.09 30.94 -28.18
C LEU A 19 18.09 31.69 -27.28
N LEU A 20 18.52 32.14 -26.10
CA LEU A 20 17.69 32.91 -25.18
C LEU A 20 17.23 34.24 -25.78
N LYS A 21 18.14 35.01 -26.41
CA LYS A 21 17.80 36.26 -27.08
C LYS A 21 16.79 36.06 -28.21
N LYS A 22 16.91 34.95 -28.96
CA LYS A 22 15.96 34.57 -30.02
C LYS A 22 14.59 34.15 -29.46
N LEU A 23 14.56 33.48 -28.31
CA LEU A 23 13.32 33.11 -27.62
C LEU A 23 12.57 34.37 -27.12
N THR A 24 13.26 35.27 -26.41
CA THR A 24 12.67 36.51 -25.87
C THR A 24 12.32 37.53 -26.94
N SER A 25 12.95 37.52 -28.12
CA SER A 25 12.55 38.38 -29.25
C SER A 25 11.33 37.88 -30.02
N LEU A 26 11.00 36.59 -29.94
CA LEU A 26 9.87 35.98 -30.67
C LEU A 26 8.61 35.81 -29.83
N PHE A 27 8.76 35.63 -28.51
CA PHE A 27 7.66 35.27 -27.59
C PHE A 27 7.64 36.15 -26.34
N TYR A 28 7.91 37.46 -26.49
CA TYR A 28 8.12 38.39 -25.38
C TYR A 28 6.95 38.40 -24.38
N ASP A 29 5.73 38.61 -24.83
CA ASP A 29 4.56 38.76 -23.95
C ASP A 29 4.12 37.45 -23.30
N GLU A 30 4.27 36.32 -24.00
CA GLU A 30 4.02 34.99 -23.45
C GLU A 30 5.04 34.63 -22.37
N LEU A 31 6.34 34.87 -22.63
CA LEU A 31 7.41 34.69 -21.65
C LEU A 31 7.27 35.66 -20.47
N LYS A 32 6.80 36.89 -20.70
CA LYS A 32 6.52 37.85 -19.63
C LYS A 32 5.39 37.35 -18.75
N THR A 33 4.27 36.92 -19.34
CA THR A 33 3.12 36.34 -18.61
C THR A 33 3.56 35.13 -17.76
N LEU A 34 4.45 34.29 -18.29
CA LEU A 34 5.03 33.15 -17.56
C LEU A 34 6.03 33.57 -16.47
N CYS A 35 6.83 34.63 -16.68
CA CYS A 35 7.66 35.22 -15.63
C CYS A 35 6.79 35.73 -14.47
N ASP A 36 5.80 36.56 -14.80
CA ASP A 36 4.93 37.23 -13.83
C ASP A 36 4.14 36.18 -13.02
N ALA A 37 3.60 35.14 -13.67
CA ALA A 37 2.94 34.00 -13.02
C ALA A 37 3.91 33.15 -12.16
N ALA A 38 5.18 33.03 -12.54
CA ALA A 38 6.21 32.32 -11.78
C ALA A 38 6.82 33.16 -10.63
N GLY A 39 6.44 34.43 -10.48
CA GLY A 39 6.93 35.37 -9.47
C GLY A 39 8.25 36.07 -9.82
N TYR A 40 8.57 36.21 -11.11
CA TYR A 40 9.80 36.84 -11.61
C TYR A 40 9.47 37.98 -12.58
N HIS A 41 10.39 38.93 -12.77
CA HIS A 41 10.25 39.95 -13.81
C HIS A 41 11.05 39.52 -15.06
N ILE A 42 10.54 39.75 -16.27
CA ILE A 42 11.19 39.30 -17.52
C ILE A 42 12.64 39.83 -17.69
N THR A 43 12.98 40.97 -17.09
CA THR A 43 14.36 41.50 -17.06
C THR A 43 15.35 40.60 -16.31
N ASP A 44 14.88 39.73 -15.43
CA ASP A 44 15.74 38.78 -14.71
C ASP A 44 16.30 37.70 -15.63
N LEU A 45 15.64 37.43 -16.77
CA LEU A 45 16.12 36.49 -17.79
C LEU A 45 17.15 37.12 -18.74
N MET A 46 17.37 38.44 -18.64
CA MET A 46 18.32 39.16 -19.47
C MET A 46 19.74 39.14 -18.84
N PRO A 47 20.80 39.02 -19.67
CA PRO A 47 22.16 39.20 -19.20
C PRO A 47 22.37 40.65 -18.75
N LYS A 48 23.10 40.85 -17.64
CA LYS A 48 23.51 42.17 -17.16
C LYS A 48 25.03 42.31 -17.35
N PRO A 49 25.55 43.50 -17.73
CA PRO A 49 26.98 43.69 -17.87
C PRO A 49 27.69 43.53 -16.52
N LYS A 50 28.89 42.95 -16.52
CA LYS A 50 29.69 42.72 -15.30
C LYS A 50 29.90 44.01 -14.48
N GLU A 51 30.05 45.12 -15.19
CA GLU A 51 30.13 46.49 -14.66
C GLU A 51 28.99 46.85 -13.70
N SER A 52 27.78 46.31 -13.90
CA SER A 52 26.63 46.58 -13.02
C SER A 52 26.73 45.97 -11.62
N PHE A 53 27.78 45.17 -11.34
CA PHE A 53 28.07 44.58 -10.04
C PHE A 53 29.26 45.26 -9.31
N ILE A 54 29.87 46.29 -9.92
CA ILE A 54 31.02 47.02 -9.37
C ILE A 54 30.56 48.11 -8.38
N GLU A 55 30.54 47.79 -7.08
CA GLU A 55 30.57 48.82 -6.04
C GLU A 55 31.98 49.42 -5.95
N LYS A 56 32.12 50.75 -6.05
CA LYS A 56 33.42 51.45 -5.98
C LYS A 56 34.21 51.05 -4.73
N GLY A 57 35.38 50.45 -4.92
CA GLY A 57 36.26 49.97 -3.84
C GLY A 57 36.10 48.49 -3.47
N SER A 58 35.30 47.71 -4.22
CA SER A 58 35.19 46.26 -4.04
C SER A 58 36.45 45.52 -4.53
N PRO A 59 36.89 44.44 -3.85
CA PRO A 59 37.88 43.52 -4.39
C PRO A 59 37.35 42.76 -5.61
N SER A 60 38.21 42.49 -6.59
CA SER A 60 37.92 41.75 -7.84
C SER A 60 37.20 40.42 -7.63
N ASP A 61 37.56 39.72 -6.54
CA ASP A 61 37.04 38.39 -6.25
C ASP A 61 35.58 38.45 -5.81
N VAL A 62 35.19 39.53 -5.12
CA VAL A 62 33.81 39.77 -4.69
C VAL A 62 32.94 40.14 -5.88
N GLU A 63 33.46 40.92 -6.84
CA GLU A 63 32.80 41.21 -8.11
C GLU A 63 32.57 39.93 -8.93
N ASN A 64 33.60 39.09 -9.09
CA ASN A 64 33.50 37.81 -9.80
C ASN A 64 32.48 36.87 -9.15
N ILE A 65 32.49 36.72 -7.82
CA ILE A 65 31.55 35.87 -7.09
C ILE A 65 30.10 36.39 -7.23
N ARG A 66 29.87 37.71 -7.11
CA ARG A 66 28.55 38.32 -7.30
C ARG A 66 28.02 38.12 -8.72
N PHE A 67 28.86 38.31 -9.72
CA PHE A 67 28.51 38.11 -11.12
C PHE A 67 28.16 36.64 -11.39
N LEU A 68 29.01 35.69 -10.98
CA LEU A 68 28.75 34.26 -11.13
C LEU A 68 27.43 33.85 -10.46
N HIS A 69 27.18 34.32 -9.23
CA HIS A 69 25.93 34.01 -8.54
C HIS A 69 24.68 34.64 -9.19
N TYR A 70 24.81 35.79 -9.86
CA TYR A 70 23.74 36.34 -10.69
C TYR A 70 23.49 35.47 -11.94
N GLU A 71 24.54 35.06 -12.64
CA GLU A 71 24.43 34.15 -13.78
C GLU A 71 23.76 32.82 -13.39
N GLU A 72 24.17 32.20 -12.28
CA GLU A 72 23.57 30.99 -11.71
C GLU A 72 22.06 31.16 -11.43
N ASN A 73 21.68 32.21 -10.70
CA ASN A 73 20.27 32.48 -10.38
C ASN A 73 19.43 32.79 -11.63
N ARG A 74 20.00 33.48 -12.63
CA ARG A 74 19.33 33.70 -13.91
C ARG A 74 19.11 32.40 -14.67
N ILE A 75 20.15 31.56 -14.77
CA ILE A 75 20.06 30.25 -15.42
C ILE A 75 18.99 29.40 -14.71
N ALA A 76 18.95 29.38 -13.38
CA ALA A 76 17.93 28.67 -12.60
C ALA A 76 16.49 29.15 -12.90
N LYS A 77 16.24 30.46 -12.97
CA LYS A 77 14.94 31.03 -13.37
C LYS A 77 14.54 30.61 -14.78
N ILE A 78 15.50 30.61 -15.71
CA ILE A 78 15.31 30.14 -17.09
C ILE A 78 14.98 28.64 -17.13
N MET A 79 15.65 27.79 -16.32
CA MET A 79 15.32 26.36 -16.23
C MET A 79 13.86 26.15 -15.78
N LYS A 80 13.44 26.88 -14.72
CA LYS A 80 12.10 26.75 -14.17
C LYS A 80 11.06 27.14 -15.22
N ILE A 81 11.19 28.31 -15.87
CA ILE A 81 10.23 28.72 -16.91
C ILE A 81 10.21 27.73 -18.08
N SER A 82 11.36 27.18 -18.50
CA SER A 82 11.41 26.12 -19.51
C SER A 82 10.67 24.85 -19.09
N SER A 83 10.74 24.48 -17.80
CA SER A 83 10.00 23.35 -17.22
C SER A 83 8.50 23.63 -17.07
N ASP A 84 8.12 24.84 -16.67
CA ASP A 84 6.73 25.27 -16.51
C ASP A 84 6.03 25.37 -17.88
N ILE A 85 6.76 25.74 -18.96
CA ILE A 85 6.30 25.61 -20.35
C ILE A 85 6.18 24.14 -20.76
N ALA A 86 7.20 23.32 -20.50
CA ALA A 86 7.23 21.91 -20.92
C ALA A 86 6.19 21.02 -20.21
N SER A 87 5.67 21.45 -19.06
CA SER A 87 4.63 20.75 -18.30
C SER A 87 3.21 21.24 -18.59
N ASN A 88 3.04 22.31 -19.39
CA ASN A 88 1.74 22.87 -19.75
C ASN A 88 1.49 22.81 -21.28
N PRO A 89 0.97 21.66 -21.80
CA PRO A 89 0.88 21.38 -23.24
C PRO A 89 -0.15 22.22 -24.00
N GLU A 90 -1.04 22.95 -23.32
CA GLU A 90 -1.99 23.87 -23.95
C GLU A 90 -1.39 25.26 -24.27
N SER A 91 -0.18 25.55 -23.76
CA SER A 91 0.50 26.81 -24.05
C SER A 91 0.76 26.97 -25.56
N HIS A 92 0.48 28.16 -26.10
CA HIS A 92 0.58 28.44 -27.55
C HIS A 92 2.00 28.25 -28.10
N LEU A 93 3.02 28.38 -27.25
CA LEU A 93 4.42 28.04 -27.49
C LEU A 93 4.64 26.63 -28.06
N TYR A 94 3.80 25.65 -27.73
CA TYR A 94 3.88 24.27 -28.23
C TYR A 94 3.28 24.07 -29.63
N LYS A 95 2.70 25.10 -30.27
CA LYS A 95 2.11 24.99 -31.61
C LYS A 95 3.13 25.11 -32.75
N SER A 96 4.37 25.51 -32.45
CA SER A 96 5.45 25.69 -33.45
C SER A 96 6.59 24.68 -33.27
N PRO A 97 6.88 23.82 -34.27
CA PRO A 97 7.99 22.86 -34.21
C PRO A 97 9.36 23.49 -33.96
N SER A 98 9.60 24.70 -34.49
CA SER A 98 10.86 25.42 -34.29
C SER A 98 11.04 25.89 -32.84
N THR A 99 9.95 26.29 -32.16
CA THR A 99 9.95 26.65 -30.74
C THR A 99 10.23 25.44 -29.86
N ILE A 100 9.58 24.30 -30.14
CA ILE A 100 9.84 23.03 -29.45
C ILE A 100 11.31 22.61 -29.61
N GLN A 101 11.89 22.75 -30.80
CA GLN A 101 13.29 22.40 -31.05
C GLN A 101 14.26 23.33 -30.29
N LEU A 102 13.94 24.63 -30.19
CA LEU A 102 14.73 25.63 -29.47
C LEU A 102 14.71 25.39 -27.95
N LEU A 103 13.52 25.07 -27.39
CA LEU A 103 13.36 24.70 -25.98
C LEU A 103 14.04 23.37 -25.64
N LYS A 104 13.97 22.36 -26.54
CA LYS A 104 14.70 21.10 -26.38
C LYS A 104 16.22 21.31 -26.38
N GLN A 105 16.75 22.15 -27.28
CA GLN A 105 18.18 22.48 -27.30
C GLN A 105 18.64 23.22 -26.03
N LEU A 106 17.82 24.15 -25.52
CA LEU A 106 18.08 24.79 -24.23
C LEU A 106 18.11 23.76 -23.09
N ASN A 107 17.08 22.92 -22.96
CA ASN A 107 17.02 21.91 -21.90
C ASN A 107 18.17 20.89 -21.98
N ILE A 108 18.58 20.44 -23.17
CA ILE A 108 19.71 19.50 -23.33
C ILE A 108 21.03 20.12 -22.81
N ASN A 109 21.34 21.35 -23.23
CA ASN A 109 22.57 22.04 -22.82
C ASN A 109 22.56 22.44 -21.33
N VAL A 110 21.37 22.65 -20.75
CA VAL A 110 21.17 23.00 -19.34
C VAL A 110 21.23 21.77 -18.42
N VAL A 111 20.56 20.67 -18.79
CA VAL A 111 20.55 19.42 -18.00
C VAL A 111 21.95 18.80 -17.90
N ALA A 112 22.83 19.05 -18.88
CA ALA A 112 24.23 18.64 -18.83
C ALA A 112 24.99 19.11 -17.57
N GLN A 113 24.62 20.25 -16.97
CA GLN A 113 25.25 20.73 -15.73
C GLN A 113 24.87 19.93 -14.48
N ASN A 114 23.73 19.22 -14.47
CA ASN A 114 23.15 18.68 -13.24
C ASN A 114 23.78 17.38 -12.72
N LYS A 115 24.76 16.77 -13.41
CA LYS A 115 25.49 15.59 -12.88
C LYS A 115 26.24 15.86 -11.56
N ASN A 116 26.53 17.12 -11.23
CA ASN A 116 27.20 17.52 -9.99
C ASN A 116 26.28 18.27 -9.01
N SER A 117 24.97 18.41 -9.29
CA SER A 117 24.03 19.09 -8.39
C SER A 117 23.57 18.15 -7.28
N ARG A 118 23.61 18.62 -6.02
CA ARG A 118 23.35 17.79 -4.82
C ARG A 118 21.85 17.58 -4.53
N THR A 119 20.96 18.11 -5.38
CA THR A 119 19.50 18.06 -5.22
C THR A 119 18.83 17.66 -6.54
N VAL A 120 18.95 16.38 -6.91
CA VAL A 120 18.37 15.81 -8.14
C VAL A 120 17.50 14.61 -7.78
N SER A 121 16.27 14.87 -7.31
CA SER A 121 15.22 13.85 -7.16
C SER A 121 14.52 13.62 -8.50
N VAL A 122 15.27 13.17 -9.50
CA VAL A 122 14.72 12.83 -10.82
C VAL A 122 14.05 11.46 -10.74
N ASN A 123 12.73 11.47 -10.66
CA ASN A 123 11.90 10.32 -11.03
C ASN A 123 11.95 10.15 -12.56
N LEU A 124 13.07 9.63 -13.07
CA LEU A 124 13.03 8.89 -14.33
C LEU A 124 12.18 7.64 -14.07
N GLY A 125 11.21 7.38 -14.95
CA GLY A 125 10.12 6.47 -14.66
C GLY A 125 10.57 5.03 -14.44
N ASP A 126 10.56 4.57 -13.19
CA ASP A 126 10.45 3.15 -12.86
C ASP A 126 9.13 2.64 -13.47
N THR A 127 9.22 2.00 -14.63
CA THR A 127 8.11 1.24 -15.19
C THR A 127 7.69 0.15 -14.21
N TYR A 128 6.37 -0.07 -14.08
CA TYR A 128 5.82 -1.12 -13.22
C TYR A 128 6.28 -2.50 -13.70
N LYS A 129 7.42 -2.98 -13.19
CA LYS A 129 7.92 -4.34 -13.45
C LYS A 129 6.92 -5.34 -12.87
N THR A 130 6.23 -6.06 -13.74
CA THR A 130 5.42 -7.21 -13.36
C THR A 130 6.34 -8.34 -12.93
N PHE A 131 6.39 -8.61 -11.63
CA PHE A 131 7.07 -9.79 -11.10
C PHE A 131 6.22 -11.02 -11.40
N HIS A 132 6.80 -12.01 -12.07
CA HIS A 132 6.08 -13.22 -12.51
C HIS A 132 6.33 -14.41 -11.58
N LYS A 133 7.40 -14.37 -10.77
CA LYS A 133 7.72 -15.35 -9.72
C LYS A 133 8.20 -14.64 -8.44
N PRO A 134 8.01 -15.24 -7.24
CA PRO A 134 8.50 -14.66 -5.99
C PRO A 134 10.02 -14.42 -5.96
N GLN A 135 10.79 -15.26 -6.68
CA GLN A 135 12.24 -15.13 -6.84
C GLN A 135 12.63 -13.79 -7.48
N ASP A 136 11.85 -13.30 -8.45
CA ASP A 136 12.09 -12.04 -9.15
C ASP A 136 12.08 -10.84 -8.17
N ILE A 137 11.19 -10.88 -7.17
CA ILE A 137 11.06 -9.86 -6.12
C ILE A 137 12.27 -9.90 -5.18
N ILE A 138 12.72 -11.11 -4.81
CA ILE A 138 13.89 -11.30 -3.95
C ILE A 138 15.16 -10.79 -4.64
N GLN A 139 15.36 -11.15 -5.91
CA GLN A 139 16.52 -10.69 -6.70
C GLN A 139 16.48 -9.17 -6.94
N TYR A 140 15.33 -8.60 -7.30
CA TYR A 140 15.18 -7.15 -7.48
C TYR A 140 15.50 -6.38 -6.18
N ASN A 141 15.04 -6.86 -5.02
CA ASN A 141 15.37 -6.22 -3.74
C ASN A 141 16.86 -6.36 -3.40
N TYR A 142 17.48 -7.51 -3.68
CA TYR A 142 18.92 -7.72 -3.48
C TYR A 142 19.77 -6.80 -4.39
N GLU A 143 19.43 -6.69 -5.68
CA GLU A 143 20.06 -5.78 -6.63
C GLU A 143 19.91 -4.31 -6.20
N ARG A 144 18.73 -3.94 -5.68
CA ARG A 144 18.45 -2.59 -5.17
C ARG A 144 19.24 -2.25 -3.90
N GLU A 145 19.42 -3.18 -2.97
CA GLU A 145 20.30 -2.98 -1.81
C GLU A 145 21.79 -2.96 -2.21
N LYS A 146 22.20 -3.82 -3.15
CA LYS A 146 23.55 -3.81 -3.72
C LYS A 146 23.87 -2.46 -4.40
N GLU A 147 22.92 -1.89 -5.12
CA GLU A 147 23.04 -0.53 -5.66
C GLU A 147 23.15 0.54 -4.58
N LYS A 148 22.32 0.51 -3.53
CA LYS A 148 22.42 1.45 -2.40
C LYS A 148 23.80 1.37 -1.73
N TYR A 149 24.29 0.15 -1.49
CA TYR A 149 25.60 -0.09 -0.90
C TYR A 149 26.74 0.47 -1.78
N ASN A 150 26.71 0.21 -3.09
CA ASN A 150 27.69 0.74 -4.03
C ASN A 150 27.64 2.28 -4.12
N ARG A 151 26.45 2.90 -4.11
CA ARG A 151 26.29 4.36 -4.05
C ARG A 151 26.86 4.94 -2.74
N SER A 152 26.70 4.23 -1.62
CA SER A 152 27.29 4.62 -0.32
C SER A 152 28.81 4.54 -0.32
N LEU A 153 29.41 3.48 -0.90
CA LEU A 153 30.87 3.38 -1.06
C LEU A 153 31.43 4.53 -1.90
N GLN A 154 30.83 4.80 -3.07
CA GLN A 154 31.23 5.95 -3.91
C GLN A 154 31.06 7.31 -3.20
N MET A 155 30.14 7.42 -2.25
CA MET A 155 29.97 8.64 -1.45
C MET A 155 31.04 8.75 -0.35
N ILE A 156 31.44 7.64 0.28
CA ILE A 156 32.55 7.60 1.26
C ILE A 156 33.87 7.96 0.57
N GLU A 157 34.14 7.38 -0.60
CA GLU A 157 35.32 7.66 -1.42
C GLU A 157 35.42 9.15 -1.80
N LYS A 158 34.32 9.74 -2.29
CA LYS A 158 34.22 11.19 -2.57
C LYS A 158 34.39 12.07 -1.33
N ILE A 159 34.00 11.60 -0.14
CA ILE A 159 34.25 12.32 1.12
C ILE A 159 35.73 12.24 1.52
N SER A 160 36.45 11.16 1.17
CA SER A 160 37.89 11.05 1.41
C SER A 160 38.68 12.01 0.52
N THR A 161 38.44 12.00 -0.80
CA THR A 161 39.17 12.85 -1.75
C THR A 161 38.96 14.34 -1.49
N ILE A 162 37.75 14.76 -1.09
CA ILE A 162 37.48 16.14 -0.66
C ILE A 162 38.33 16.54 0.57
N LYS A 163 38.48 15.66 1.56
CA LYS A 163 39.31 15.93 2.75
C LYS A 163 40.80 16.03 2.40
N GLU A 164 41.29 15.18 1.51
CA GLU A 164 42.67 15.23 1.01
C GLU A 164 42.95 16.52 0.24
N GLU A 165 42.02 16.97 -0.61
CA GLU A 165 42.11 18.28 -1.26
C GLU A 165 42.11 19.45 -0.27
N GLU A 166 41.25 19.45 0.75
CA GLU A 166 41.24 20.50 1.77
C GLU A 166 42.54 20.55 2.57
N MET A 167 43.10 19.39 2.94
CA MET A 167 44.40 19.29 3.61
C MET A 167 45.54 19.81 2.72
N ARG A 168 45.59 19.40 1.44
CA ARG A 168 46.58 19.90 0.48
C ARG A 168 46.50 21.42 0.30
N LYS A 169 45.29 21.98 0.19
CA LYS A 169 45.04 23.43 0.09
C LYS A 169 45.40 24.18 1.38
N LYS A 170 45.34 23.53 2.54
CA LYS A 170 45.77 24.08 3.84
C LYS A 170 47.30 24.11 3.98
N GLU A 171 47.99 23.03 3.59
CA GLU A 171 49.45 22.99 3.56
C GLU A 171 50.05 24.03 2.61
N GLU A 172 49.48 24.20 1.43
CA GLU A 172 49.99 25.17 0.45
C GLU A 172 49.87 26.61 0.98
N LYS A 173 48.78 26.94 1.68
CA LYS A 173 48.63 28.23 2.37
C LYS A 173 49.69 28.42 3.46
N LEU A 174 50.01 27.39 4.24
CA LEU A 174 51.08 27.45 5.25
C LEU A 174 52.46 27.68 4.60
N LYS A 175 52.78 26.99 3.50
CA LYS A 175 54.03 27.20 2.74
C LYS A 175 54.15 28.63 2.21
N ARG A 176 53.08 29.16 1.60
CA ARG A 176 53.01 30.56 1.11
C ARG A 176 53.15 31.60 2.25
N LEU A 177 52.64 31.32 3.45
CA LEU A 177 52.81 32.19 4.62
C LEU A 177 54.28 32.21 5.10
N ALA A 178 54.89 31.04 5.28
CA ALA A 178 56.28 30.93 5.72
C ALA A 178 57.28 31.58 4.74
N GLU A 179 57.01 31.50 3.42
CA GLU A 179 57.83 32.17 2.42
C GLU A 179 57.69 33.71 2.49
N ARG A 180 56.47 34.22 2.72
CA ARG A 180 56.22 35.66 2.90
C ARG A 180 56.87 36.20 4.16
N GLU A 181 56.86 35.42 5.24
CA GLU A 181 57.49 35.77 6.52
C GLU A 181 59.02 35.84 6.39
N ARG A 182 59.65 34.85 5.74
CA ARG A 182 61.10 34.89 5.42
C ARG A 182 61.49 36.12 4.59
N LYS A 183 60.69 36.49 3.59
CA LYS A 183 60.92 37.71 2.78
C LYS A 183 60.81 38.98 3.63
N LEU A 184 59.80 39.08 4.49
CA LEU A 184 59.64 40.19 5.44
C LEU A 184 60.80 40.29 6.46
N GLN A 185 61.38 39.17 6.88
CA GLN A 185 62.53 39.16 7.77
C GLN A 185 63.81 39.63 7.06
N ALA A 186 64.05 39.19 5.82
CA ALA A 186 65.16 39.66 5.01
C ALA A 186 65.08 41.17 4.71
N ASP A 187 63.90 41.67 4.35
CA ASP A 187 63.65 43.11 4.14
C ASP A 187 63.88 43.97 5.40
N ARG A 188 63.69 43.40 6.60
CA ARG A 188 64.00 44.07 7.87
C ARG A 188 65.51 44.17 8.08
N MET A 189 66.23 43.04 8.05
CA MET A 189 67.68 43.04 8.31
C MET A 189 68.43 43.91 7.29
N LYS A 190 68.01 43.92 6.02
CA LYS A 190 68.60 44.79 5.00
C LYS A 190 68.45 46.28 5.34
N LYS A 191 67.28 46.71 5.83
CA LYS A 191 67.06 48.10 6.26
C LYS A 191 67.85 48.47 7.52
N GLU A 192 68.04 47.51 8.40
CA GLU A 192 68.83 47.65 9.62
C GLU A 192 70.32 47.84 9.29
N GLU A 193 70.87 47.02 8.39
CA GLU A 193 72.22 47.22 7.81
C GLU A 193 72.37 48.58 7.10
N GLU A 194 71.39 48.98 6.28
CA GLU A 194 71.43 50.27 5.56
C GLU A 194 71.42 51.45 6.53
N HIS A 195 70.64 51.37 7.61
CA HIS A 195 70.59 52.38 8.68
C HIS A 195 71.90 52.43 9.48
N GLU A 196 72.48 51.28 9.83
CA GLU A 196 73.76 51.24 10.54
C GLU A 196 74.90 51.82 9.70
N LYS A 197 74.98 51.46 8.41
CA LYS A 197 75.98 52.01 7.47
C LYS A 197 75.85 53.53 7.32
N GLN A 198 74.62 54.08 7.26
CA GLN A 198 74.41 55.53 7.27
C GLN A 198 74.85 56.17 8.60
N THR A 199 74.57 55.52 9.73
CA THR A 199 74.92 56.01 11.07
C THR A 199 76.43 56.08 11.26
N GLN A 200 77.16 55.02 10.87
CA GLN A 200 78.62 54.98 10.90
C GLN A 200 79.24 56.08 10.02
N MET A 201 78.73 56.29 8.80
CA MET A 201 79.19 57.36 7.90
C MET A 201 78.97 58.77 8.49
N GLN A 202 77.87 59.01 9.22
CA GLN A 202 77.66 60.27 9.92
C GLN A 202 78.65 60.48 11.07
N ILE A 203 78.97 59.43 11.82
CA ILE A 203 79.97 59.46 12.90
C ILE A 203 81.36 59.78 12.35
N GLU A 204 81.76 59.17 11.23
CA GLU A 204 83.04 59.47 10.57
C GLU A 204 83.11 60.91 10.04
N ARG A 205 82.05 61.39 9.37
CA ARG A 205 81.97 62.80 8.95
C ARG A 205 82.13 63.75 10.14
N ARG A 206 81.47 63.47 11.28
CA ARG A 206 81.56 64.27 12.50
C ARG A 206 82.97 64.23 13.12
N ARG A 207 83.63 63.07 13.13
CA ARG A 207 85.05 62.94 13.55
C ARG A 207 85.99 63.77 12.67
N ASN A 208 85.84 63.68 11.33
CA ASN A 208 86.67 64.43 10.39
C ASN A 208 86.48 65.95 10.51
N ILE A 209 85.25 66.43 10.75
CA ILE A 209 84.97 67.85 11.02
C ILE A 209 85.67 68.31 12.31
N LEU A 210 85.59 67.51 13.40
CA LEU A 210 86.24 67.83 14.68
C LEU A 210 87.78 67.85 14.57
N LEU A 211 88.37 66.86 13.88
CA LEU A 211 89.81 66.80 13.65
C LEU A 211 90.31 68.03 12.87
N ARG A 212 89.57 68.44 11.83
CA ARG A 212 89.89 69.62 11.02
C ARG A 212 89.72 70.92 11.80
N LYS A 213 88.73 71.00 12.70
CA LYS A 213 88.57 72.14 13.63
C LYS A 213 89.77 72.26 14.57
N TYR A 214 90.22 71.15 15.17
CA TYR A 214 91.39 71.14 16.05
C TYR A 214 92.67 71.61 15.33
N GLN A 215 92.91 71.14 14.10
CA GLN A 215 94.05 71.59 13.27
C GLN A 215 94.01 73.10 12.98
N ILE A 216 92.82 73.66 12.75
CA ILE A 216 92.63 75.10 12.55
C ILE A 216 92.89 75.87 13.85
N GLU A 217 92.42 75.39 14.99
CA GLU A 217 92.64 75.99 16.32
C GLU A 217 94.13 75.98 16.71
N GLU A 218 94.85 74.89 16.45
CA GLU A 218 96.30 74.81 16.67
C GLU A 218 97.08 75.80 15.77
N SER A 219 96.68 75.93 14.51
CA SER A 219 97.27 76.88 13.55
C SER A 219 97.04 78.34 13.96
N ILE A 220 95.82 78.68 14.39
CA ILE A 220 95.47 80.01 14.90
C ILE A 220 96.29 80.32 16.16
N ASN A 221 96.41 79.38 17.11
CA ASN A 221 97.18 79.58 18.33
C ASN A 221 98.66 79.87 18.05
N LYS A 222 99.28 79.16 17.09
CA LYS A 222 100.65 79.42 16.64
C LYS A 222 100.80 80.82 16.03
N GLN A 223 99.90 81.20 15.12
CA GLN A 223 99.89 82.54 14.52
C GLN A 223 99.70 83.65 15.56
N CYS A 224 98.80 83.47 16.54
CA CYS A 224 98.59 84.42 17.62
C CYS A 224 99.83 84.59 18.51
N PHE A 225 100.56 83.51 18.79
CA PHE A 225 101.81 83.55 19.55
C PHE A 225 102.93 84.31 18.80
N GLU A 226 103.12 84.02 17.51
CA GLU A 226 104.08 84.72 16.64
C GLU A 226 103.74 86.21 16.51
N ILE A 227 102.46 86.54 16.29
CA ILE A 227 101.97 87.92 16.24
C ILE A 227 102.18 88.64 17.58
N GLY A 228 102.00 87.95 18.72
CA GLY A 228 102.29 88.48 20.05
C GLY A 228 103.75 88.93 20.19
N ILE A 229 104.70 88.06 19.85
CA ILE A 229 106.14 88.35 19.87
C ILE A 229 106.50 89.53 18.95
N ILE A 230 105.87 89.62 17.76
CA ILE A 230 106.08 90.72 16.81
C ILE A 230 105.49 92.04 17.32
N LEU A 231 104.32 92.00 17.97
CA LEU A 231 103.68 93.18 18.54
C LEU A 231 104.45 93.71 19.75
N GLU A 232 104.94 92.86 20.64
CA GLU A 232 105.77 93.24 21.78
C GLU A 232 107.08 93.92 21.32
N LYS A 233 107.80 93.30 20.38
CA LYS A 233 109.01 93.86 19.76
C LYS A 233 108.77 95.18 19.02
N ARG A 234 107.56 95.44 18.53
CA ARG A 234 107.15 96.74 17.98
C ARG A 234 106.77 97.73 19.07
N MET A 235 106.01 97.34 20.09
CA MET A 235 105.53 98.23 21.14
C MET A 235 106.68 98.86 21.95
N ASN A 236 107.77 98.12 22.14
CA ASN A 236 109.01 98.60 22.77
C ASN A 236 109.82 99.58 21.88
N LYS A 237 109.40 99.84 20.63
CA LYS A 237 110.02 100.82 19.71
C LYS A 237 109.09 101.99 19.34
N LEU A 238 107.85 102.01 19.81
CA LEU A 238 106.88 103.07 19.50
C LEU A 238 106.98 104.23 20.50
N THR A 239 106.77 105.46 20.04
CA THR A 239 106.68 106.63 20.95
C THR A 239 105.33 106.65 21.65
N GLU A 240 105.19 107.42 22.75
CA GLU A 240 103.89 107.60 23.43
C GLU A 240 102.83 108.33 22.58
N ARG A 241 103.21 108.88 21.41
CA ARG A 241 102.25 109.36 20.41
C ARG A 241 101.67 108.20 19.62
N ASP A 242 102.53 107.35 19.04
CA ASP A 242 102.11 106.22 18.22
C ASP A 242 101.33 105.18 19.05
N LYS A 243 101.72 104.97 20.32
CA LYS A 243 100.95 104.13 21.26
C LYS A 243 99.55 104.70 21.53
N ARG A 244 99.36 106.02 21.47
CA ARG A 244 98.06 106.68 21.66
C ARG A 244 97.14 106.43 20.46
N ASP A 245 97.67 106.62 19.25
CA ASP A 245 96.98 106.32 17.99
C ASP A 245 96.65 104.83 17.84
N LEU A 246 97.56 103.94 18.29
CA LEU A 246 97.33 102.50 18.32
C LEU A 246 96.22 102.12 19.30
N ARG A 247 96.19 102.70 20.51
CA ARG A 247 95.09 102.51 21.48
C ARG A 247 93.75 103.03 20.94
N GLU A 248 93.73 104.08 20.11
CA GLU A 248 92.48 104.53 19.48
C GLU A 248 92.04 103.63 18.33
N LYS A 249 92.97 103.16 17.48
CA LYS A 249 92.68 102.12 16.49
C LYS A 249 92.15 100.85 17.15
N MET A 250 92.75 100.39 18.25
CA MET A 250 92.26 99.26 19.04
C MET A 250 90.84 99.50 19.57
N ARG A 251 90.53 100.67 20.16
CA ARG A 251 89.16 101.00 20.60
C ARG A 251 88.16 100.98 19.44
N LYS A 252 88.51 101.51 18.27
CA LYS A 252 87.68 101.48 17.05
C LYS A 252 87.46 100.04 16.53
N THR A 253 88.46 99.16 16.62
CA THR A 253 88.31 97.74 16.27
C THR A 253 87.49 96.97 17.30
N GLN A 254 87.70 97.23 18.60
CA GLN A 254 86.97 96.61 19.70
C GLN A 254 85.47 96.93 19.64
N ALA A 255 85.11 98.18 19.34
CA ALA A 255 83.71 98.58 19.10
C ALA A 255 83.07 97.82 17.92
N LYS A 256 83.81 97.61 16.82
CA LYS A 256 83.34 96.78 15.69
C LYS A 256 83.17 95.31 16.05
N ILE A 257 84.05 94.76 16.90
CA ILE A 257 83.94 93.39 17.41
C ILE A 257 82.72 93.25 18.33
N GLN A 258 82.52 94.18 19.27
CA GLN A 258 81.34 94.21 20.14
C GLN A 258 80.04 94.35 19.33
N SER A 259 80.00 95.20 18.31
CA SER A 259 78.85 95.31 17.40
C SER A 259 78.57 94.02 16.64
N ARG A 260 79.60 93.29 16.15
CA ARG A 260 79.39 91.96 15.57
C ARG A 260 78.83 90.96 16.57
N ILE A 261 79.44 90.84 17.75
CA ILE A 261 78.98 89.93 18.81
C ILE A 261 77.53 90.22 19.19
N HIS A 262 77.14 91.49 19.27
CA HIS A 262 75.75 91.88 19.55
C HIS A 262 74.79 91.45 18.41
N ASN A 263 75.16 91.68 17.15
CA ASN A 263 74.35 91.27 16.01
C ASN A 263 74.22 89.75 15.88
N ASP A 264 75.31 88.99 16.10
CA ASP A 264 75.28 87.53 16.10
C ASP A 264 74.45 86.98 17.27
N PHE A 265 74.52 87.61 18.46
CA PHE A 265 73.67 87.25 19.60
C PHE A 265 72.18 87.54 19.34
N GLN A 266 71.84 88.70 18.76
CA GLN A 266 70.46 88.97 18.31
C GLN A 266 69.99 87.91 17.30
N ARG A 267 70.86 87.47 16.38
CA ARG A 267 70.50 86.45 15.39
C ARG A 267 70.23 85.08 16.05
N ILE A 268 71.03 84.69 17.04
CA ILE A 268 70.80 83.47 17.84
C ILE A 268 69.45 83.54 18.57
N VAL A 269 69.11 84.69 19.17
CA VAL A 269 67.81 84.89 19.83
C VAL A 269 66.64 84.80 18.84
N MET A 270 66.78 85.36 17.63
CA MET A 270 65.77 85.23 16.56
C MET A 270 65.64 83.79 16.06
N ASP A 271 66.76 83.08 15.86
CA ASP A 271 66.78 81.67 15.48
C ASP A 271 66.12 80.79 16.58
N GLU A 272 66.36 81.08 17.87
CA GLU A 272 65.67 80.42 19.01
C GLU A 272 64.16 80.68 19.06
N ILE A 273 63.72 81.92 18.79
CA ILE A 273 62.28 82.25 18.75
C ILE A 273 61.61 81.45 17.63
N ARG A 274 62.21 81.43 16.44
CA ARG A 274 61.70 80.70 15.29
C ARG A 274 61.63 79.19 15.53
N ILE A 275 62.64 78.58 16.18
CA ILE A 275 62.61 77.16 16.54
C ILE A 275 61.40 76.85 17.45
N LYS A 276 61.09 77.71 18.43
CA LYS A 276 59.93 77.56 19.33
C LYS A 276 58.58 77.76 18.62
N GLU A 277 58.56 78.41 17.45
CA GLU A 277 57.38 78.49 16.59
C GLU A 277 57.23 77.23 15.72
N GLU A 278 58.31 76.74 15.13
CA GLU A 278 58.34 75.47 14.38
C GLU A 278 57.98 74.27 15.28
N GLU A 279 58.44 74.23 16.54
CA GLU A 279 58.04 73.23 17.54
C GLU A 279 56.52 73.23 17.81
N LYS A 280 55.89 74.42 17.89
CA LYS A 280 54.43 74.53 18.08
C LYS A 280 53.64 74.06 16.88
N GLU A 281 54.09 74.33 15.65
CA GLU A 281 53.45 73.80 14.45
C GLU A 281 53.50 72.27 14.40
N VAL A 282 54.64 71.68 14.80
CA VAL A 282 54.78 70.22 14.94
C VAL A 282 53.84 69.65 16.00
N GLU A 283 53.68 70.31 17.15
CA GLU A 283 52.72 69.87 18.18
C GLU A 283 51.27 69.93 17.68
N ILE A 284 50.88 70.99 16.97
CA ILE A 284 49.54 71.12 16.36
C ILE A 284 49.31 70.01 15.32
N MET A 285 50.28 69.74 14.45
CA MET A 285 50.20 68.65 13.47
C MET A 285 50.08 67.27 14.13
N MET A 286 50.80 67.02 15.23
CA MET A 286 50.68 65.81 16.04
C MET A 286 49.27 65.64 16.61
N GLN A 287 48.70 66.69 17.21
CA GLN A 287 47.34 66.67 17.75
C GLN A 287 46.28 66.46 16.66
N GLU A 288 46.45 67.04 15.47
CA GLU A 288 45.58 66.75 14.32
C GLU A 288 45.66 65.29 13.86
N LEU A 289 46.88 64.75 13.74
CA LEU A 289 47.10 63.35 13.35
C LEU A 289 46.45 62.40 14.34
N GLN A 290 46.61 62.63 15.64
CA GLN A 290 45.95 61.84 16.68
C GLN A 290 44.41 61.91 16.56
N LYS A 291 43.82 63.11 16.42
CA LYS A 291 42.37 63.28 16.20
C LYS A 291 41.88 62.54 14.94
N LYS A 292 42.66 62.56 13.84
CA LYS A 292 42.36 61.83 12.59
C LYS A 292 42.44 60.30 12.78
N ILE A 293 43.39 59.80 13.57
CA ILE A 293 43.53 58.38 13.93
C ILE A 293 42.36 57.93 14.82
N GLU A 294 42.08 58.63 15.92
CA GLU A 294 40.96 58.30 16.82
C GLU A 294 39.61 58.30 16.08
N SER A 295 39.37 59.28 15.21
CA SER A 295 38.15 59.34 14.39
C SER A 295 38.00 58.11 13.46
N ARG A 296 39.12 57.59 12.92
CA ARG A 296 39.12 56.32 12.17
C ARG A 296 38.85 55.12 13.07
N VAL A 297 39.50 55.02 14.24
CA VAL A 297 39.30 53.91 15.19
C VAL A 297 37.84 53.83 15.63
N ARG A 298 37.24 54.95 16.09
CA ARG A 298 35.83 55.00 16.52
C ARG A 298 34.86 54.59 15.38
N LYS A 299 35.17 54.94 14.12
CA LYS A 299 34.40 54.48 12.95
C LYS A 299 34.55 52.98 12.68
N TYR A 300 35.74 52.40 12.84
CA TYR A 300 35.94 50.95 12.73
C TYR A 300 35.21 50.19 13.83
N GLU A 301 35.30 50.63 15.09
CA GLU A 301 34.56 50.03 16.21
C GLU A 301 33.04 50.06 15.98
N TYR A 302 32.50 51.19 15.53
CA TYR A 302 31.08 51.34 15.22
C TYR A 302 30.66 50.38 14.09
N ASN A 303 31.47 50.25 13.03
CA ASN A 303 31.20 49.31 11.95
C ASN A 303 31.26 47.85 12.42
N VAL A 304 32.17 47.49 13.32
CA VAL A 304 32.24 46.14 13.93
C VAL A 304 31.01 45.88 14.80
N LYS A 305 30.66 46.80 15.72
CA LYS A 305 29.45 46.72 16.56
C LYS A 305 28.19 46.57 15.69
N LYS A 306 28.04 47.37 14.63
CA LYS A 306 26.93 47.28 13.67
C LYS A 306 26.88 45.91 12.97
N ARG A 307 28.01 45.38 12.48
CA ARG A 307 28.06 44.04 11.84
C ARG A 307 27.67 42.93 12.82
N ILE A 308 28.13 42.98 14.07
CA ILE A 308 27.76 42.01 15.12
C ILE A 308 26.25 42.08 15.41
N GLN A 309 25.68 43.28 15.50
CA GLN A 309 24.25 43.45 15.76
C GLN A 309 23.36 42.99 14.58
N THR A 310 23.78 43.24 13.34
CA THR A 310 23.13 42.67 12.15
C THR A 310 23.19 41.14 12.15
N ALA A 311 24.35 40.54 12.49
CA ALA A 311 24.50 39.09 12.57
C ALA A 311 23.60 38.47 13.65
N ARG A 312 23.53 39.08 14.85
CA ARG A 312 22.60 38.67 15.92
C ARG A 312 21.14 38.75 15.46
N SER A 313 20.73 39.85 14.81
CA SER A 313 19.37 40.00 14.27
C SER A 313 19.05 38.96 13.21
N HIS A 314 20.02 38.61 12.35
CA HIS A 314 19.86 37.56 11.36
C HIS A 314 19.72 36.17 12.02
N SER A 315 20.51 35.89 13.07
CA SER A 315 20.42 34.63 13.83
C SER A 315 19.01 34.42 14.39
N VAL A 316 18.46 35.43 15.07
CA VAL A 316 17.10 35.38 15.62
C VAL A 316 16.04 35.17 14.53
N LYS A 317 16.18 35.81 13.36
CA LYS A 317 15.26 35.61 12.22
C LYS A 317 15.33 34.21 11.63
N VAL A 318 16.52 33.61 11.55
CA VAL A 318 16.70 32.22 11.10
C VAL A 318 16.07 31.25 12.10
N GLU A 319 16.34 31.46 13.39
CA GLU A 319 15.81 30.63 14.48
C GLU A 319 14.27 30.69 14.55
N GLN A 320 13.68 31.89 14.49
CA GLN A 320 12.23 32.08 14.38
C GLN A 320 11.63 31.36 13.15
N ARG A 321 12.27 31.46 11.97
CA ARG A 321 11.84 30.71 10.77
C ARG A 321 11.95 29.20 10.98
N PHE A 322 13.00 28.73 11.65
CA PHE A 322 13.20 27.30 11.90
C PHE A 322 12.13 26.76 12.87
N SER A 323 11.85 27.47 13.97
CA SER A 323 10.77 27.15 14.89
C SER A 323 9.39 27.18 14.22
N GLN A 324 9.13 28.13 13.31
CA GLN A 324 7.86 28.18 12.58
C GLN A 324 7.74 27.01 11.60
N ASN A 325 8.77 26.72 10.80
CA ASN A 325 8.79 25.57 9.90
C ASN A 325 8.53 24.24 10.64
N LEU A 326 9.09 24.08 11.85
CA LEU A 326 8.86 22.92 12.70
C LEU A 326 7.40 22.83 13.19
N LYS A 327 6.78 23.94 13.60
CA LYS A 327 5.35 23.99 13.93
C LYS A 327 4.49 23.65 12.71
N ASP A 328 4.77 24.24 11.55
CA ASP A 328 4.00 24.04 10.33
C ASP A 328 4.07 22.58 9.83
N GLU A 329 5.23 21.91 9.95
CA GLU A 329 5.34 20.49 9.59
C GLU A 329 4.76 19.57 10.68
N ASN A 330 4.86 19.91 11.97
CA ASN A 330 4.17 19.18 13.03
C ASN A 330 2.65 19.22 12.84
N ASN A 331 2.09 20.39 12.55
CA ASN A 331 0.66 20.55 12.28
C ASN A 331 0.22 19.68 11.08
N LYS A 332 1.01 19.63 10.00
CA LYS A 332 0.73 18.72 8.87
C LYS A 332 0.84 17.23 9.25
N GLN A 333 1.74 16.86 10.17
CA GLN A 333 1.85 15.49 10.67
C GLN A 333 0.62 15.11 11.49
N GLU A 334 0.17 15.99 12.39
CA GLU A 334 -1.05 15.82 13.18
C GLU A 334 -2.29 15.70 12.27
N ASP A 335 -2.39 16.55 11.25
CA ASP A 335 -3.48 16.55 10.27
C ASP A 335 -3.50 15.27 9.42
N LYS A 336 -2.32 14.70 9.07
CA LYS A 336 -2.19 13.38 8.45
C LYS A 336 -2.63 12.26 9.41
N LEU A 337 -2.22 12.33 10.68
CA LEU A 337 -2.57 11.35 11.72
C LEU A 337 -4.09 11.32 11.97
N LYS A 338 -4.71 12.50 12.08
CA LYS A 338 -6.16 12.69 12.22
C LYS A 338 -6.92 12.06 11.04
N LYS A 339 -6.48 12.34 9.80
CA LYS A 339 -7.02 11.72 8.58
C LYS A 339 -6.82 10.20 8.50
N ILE A 340 -5.85 9.63 9.22
CA ILE A 340 -5.69 8.17 9.37
C ILE A 340 -6.69 7.64 10.41
N ILE A 341 -6.77 8.27 11.59
CA ILE A 341 -7.72 7.91 12.66
C ILE A 341 -9.17 7.93 12.16
N ASP A 342 -9.56 8.97 11.42
CA ASP A 342 -10.90 9.11 10.83
C ASP A 342 -11.19 8.03 9.76
N LYS A 343 -10.17 7.55 9.03
CA LYS A 343 -10.31 6.41 8.12
C LYS A 343 -10.45 5.10 8.88
N THR A 344 -9.67 4.89 9.95
CA THR A 344 -9.75 3.69 10.79
C THR A 344 -11.13 3.57 11.43
N LYS A 345 -11.64 4.63 12.06
CA LYS A 345 -13.01 4.66 12.60
C LYS A 345 -14.07 4.33 11.56
N LYS A 346 -13.99 4.92 10.36
CA LYS A 346 -14.90 4.61 9.23
C LYS A 346 -14.75 3.20 8.67
N CYS A 347 -13.64 2.50 8.94
CA CYS A 347 -13.48 1.08 8.64
C CYS A 347 -14.05 0.19 9.76
N GLU A 348 -13.92 0.58 11.02
CA GLU A 348 -14.54 -0.08 12.17
C GLU A 348 -16.07 0.02 12.09
N GLU A 349 -16.64 1.21 11.88
CA GLU A 349 -18.08 1.40 11.64
C GLU A 349 -18.63 0.50 10.51
N LYS A 350 -17.83 0.27 9.45
CA LYS A 350 -18.19 -0.62 8.33
C LYS A 350 -18.08 -2.10 8.68
N LYS A 351 -17.09 -2.48 9.50
CA LYS A 351 -16.96 -3.83 10.05
C LYS A 351 -18.15 -4.13 10.95
N ASP A 352 -18.48 -3.23 11.88
CA ASP A 352 -19.57 -3.43 12.84
C ASP A 352 -20.93 -3.49 12.14
N LYS A 353 -21.20 -2.59 11.17
CA LYS A 353 -22.40 -2.68 10.32
C LYS A 353 -22.49 -4.01 9.57
N LYS A 354 -21.38 -4.53 9.00
CA LYS A 354 -21.35 -5.87 8.41
C LYS A 354 -21.61 -6.97 9.44
N THR A 355 -21.09 -6.84 10.67
CA THR A 355 -21.30 -7.81 11.74
C THR A 355 -22.74 -7.83 12.24
N VAL A 356 -23.40 -6.68 12.34
CA VAL A 356 -24.84 -6.57 12.63
C VAL A 356 -25.68 -7.22 11.53
N ILE A 357 -25.48 -6.84 10.26
CA ILE A 357 -26.17 -7.46 9.11
C ILE A 357 -25.93 -8.98 9.05
N SER A 358 -24.75 -9.46 9.43
CA SER A 358 -24.45 -10.90 9.49
C SER A 358 -25.24 -11.62 10.60
N LYS A 359 -25.41 -10.97 11.76
CA LYS A 359 -26.26 -11.49 12.86
C LYS A 359 -27.73 -11.51 12.47
N GLU A 360 -28.26 -10.40 11.94
CA GLU A 360 -29.66 -10.29 11.48
C GLU A 360 -30.00 -11.36 10.43
N ASN A 361 -29.10 -11.60 9.47
CA ASN A 361 -29.27 -12.66 8.48
C ASN A 361 -29.19 -14.08 9.09
N ALA A 362 -28.31 -14.30 10.07
CA ALA A 362 -28.21 -15.59 10.77
C ALA A 362 -29.44 -15.88 11.63
N GLU A 363 -29.96 -14.88 12.34
CA GLU A 363 -31.20 -14.97 13.12
C GLU A 363 -32.40 -15.22 12.20
N LYS A 364 -32.54 -14.47 11.11
CA LYS A 364 -33.59 -14.70 10.11
C LYS A 364 -33.52 -16.11 9.52
N MET A 365 -32.32 -16.57 9.14
CA MET A 365 -32.10 -17.92 8.61
C MET A 365 -32.46 -19.00 9.64
N LYS A 366 -32.10 -18.81 10.91
CA LYS A 366 -32.53 -19.67 12.02
C LYS A 366 -34.07 -19.70 12.11
N THR A 367 -34.73 -18.55 12.13
CA THR A 367 -36.20 -18.49 12.24
C THR A 367 -36.91 -19.15 11.05
N ASP A 368 -36.36 -19.04 9.84
CA ASP A 368 -36.93 -19.68 8.65
C ASP A 368 -36.65 -21.19 8.59
N ILE A 369 -35.52 -21.66 9.16
CA ILE A 369 -35.24 -23.08 9.42
C ILE A 369 -36.21 -23.65 10.48
N GLU A 370 -36.42 -22.94 11.60
CA GLU A 370 -37.36 -23.34 12.66
C GLU A 370 -38.78 -23.49 12.10
N LYS A 371 -39.28 -22.51 11.32
CA LYS A 371 -40.57 -22.60 10.60
C LYS A 371 -40.64 -23.78 9.62
N SER A 372 -39.52 -24.20 9.04
CA SER A 372 -39.46 -25.34 8.11
C SER A 372 -39.63 -26.66 8.85
N PHE A 373 -38.91 -26.84 9.96
CA PHE A 373 -39.07 -28.00 10.84
C PHE A 373 -40.49 -28.07 11.43
N ASP A 374 -41.04 -26.92 11.84
CA ASP A 374 -42.42 -26.81 12.35
C ASP A 374 -43.47 -27.29 11.33
N ARG A 375 -43.26 -26.97 10.04
CA ARG A 375 -44.12 -27.42 8.93
C ARG A 375 -43.95 -28.93 8.65
N GLN A 376 -42.72 -29.44 8.69
CA GLN A 376 -42.47 -30.88 8.52
C GLN A 376 -43.06 -31.69 9.68
N HIS A 377 -42.91 -31.25 10.92
CA HIS A 377 -43.51 -31.93 12.08
C HIS A 377 -45.03 -31.96 12.04
N ARG A 378 -45.69 -30.90 11.56
CA ARG A 378 -47.15 -30.91 11.31
C ARG A 378 -47.52 -31.92 10.23
N GLY A 379 -46.87 -31.87 9.07
CA GLY A 379 -47.14 -32.83 7.99
C GLY A 379 -46.92 -34.31 8.38
N ILE A 380 -45.91 -34.60 9.20
CA ILE A 380 -45.67 -35.95 9.75
C ILE A 380 -46.77 -36.34 10.75
N LYS A 381 -47.23 -35.42 11.61
CA LYS A 381 -48.34 -35.66 12.55
C LYS A 381 -49.65 -35.93 11.81
N ASP A 382 -49.96 -35.12 10.80
CA ASP A 382 -51.18 -35.24 10.00
C ASP A 382 -51.21 -36.57 9.21
N LEU A 383 -50.06 -37.02 8.68
CA LEU A 383 -49.90 -38.33 8.06
C LEU A 383 -50.10 -39.49 9.05
N ASN A 384 -49.53 -39.41 10.26
CA ASN A 384 -49.72 -40.43 11.29
C ASN A 384 -51.18 -40.51 11.77
N GLU A 385 -51.87 -39.37 11.92
CA GLU A 385 -53.31 -39.35 12.23
C GLU A 385 -54.18 -39.93 11.11
N ALA A 386 -53.78 -39.77 9.84
CA ALA A 386 -54.48 -40.36 8.71
C ALA A 386 -54.30 -41.88 8.64
N GLU A 387 -53.08 -42.39 8.84
CA GLU A 387 -52.81 -43.83 8.81
C GLU A 387 -53.45 -44.56 10.01
N LEU A 388 -53.54 -43.94 11.19
CA LEU A 388 -54.29 -44.47 12.33
C LEU A 388 -55.77 -44.69 11.99
N ARG A 389 -56.48 -43.67 11.47
CA ARG A 389 -57.89 -43.80 11.05
C ARG A 389 -58.08 -44.88 9.98
N ARG A 390 -57.10 -45.03 9.08
CA ARG A 390 -57.12 -46.04 8.02
C ARG A 390 -56.98 -47.47 8.59
N LEU A 391 -56.22 -47.65 9.67
CA LEU A 391 -56.15 -48.92 10.41
C LEU A 391 -57.47 -49.22 11.11
N ASP A 392 -58.09 -48.23 11.77
CA ASP A 392 -59.43 -48.37 12.39
C ASP A 392 -60.48 -48.82 11.36
N GLU A 393 -60.51 -48.19 10.17
CA GLU A 393 -61.40 -48.61 9.08
C GLU A 393 -61.11 -50.04 8.57
N ILE A 394 -59.87 -50.52 8.66
CA ILE A 394 -59.51 -51.88 8.25
C ILE A 394 -60.00 -52.89 9.29
N GLU A 395 -59.80 -52.63 10.58
CA GLU A 395 -60.32 -53.46 11.67
C GLU A 395 -61.85 -53.51 11.65
N GLN A 396 -62.53 -52.38 11.46
CA GLN A 396 -63.98 -52.33 11.36
C GLN A 396 -64.49 -53.18 10.17
N ARG A 397 -63.85 -53.07 9.00
CA ARG A 397 -64.15 -53.90 7.82
C ARG A 397 -63.85 -55.39 8.03
N GLU A 398 -62.87 -55.76 8.85
CA GLU A 398 -62.63 -57.16 9.19
C GLU A 398 -63.71 -57.70 10.14
N ASN A 399 -64.10 -56.92 11.15
CA ASN A 399 -65.17 -57.28 12.08
C ASN A 399 -66.52 -57.48 11.37
N ASP A 400 -66.87 -56.64 10.40
CA ASP A 400 -68.10 -56.81 9.61
C ASP A 400 -68.02 -57.99 8.62
N LYS A 401 -66.83 -58.32 8.08
CA LYS A 401 -66.62 -59.59 7.35
C LYS A 401 -66.82 -60.79 8.26
N ARG A 402 -66.27 -60.78 9.48
CA ARG A 402 -66.45 -61.86 10.48
C ARG A 402 -67.93 -62.05 10.87
N ARG A 403 -68.67 -60.95 11.08
CA ARG A 403 -70.13 -60.98 11.29
C ARG A 403 -70.86 -61.61 10.11
N THR A 404 -70.59 -61.14 8.89
CA THR A 404 -71.23 -61.63 7.66
C THR A 404 -70.98 -63.12 7.43
N PHE A 405 -69.74 -63.60 7.65
CA PHE A 405 -69.40 -65.02 7.56
C PHE A 405 -70.18 -65.88 8.57
N ASN A 406 -70.35 -65.41 9.81
CA ASN A 406 -71.13 -66.12 10.83
C ASN A 406 -72.64 -66.21 10.47
N VAL A 407 -73.21 -65.17 9.85
CA VAL A 407 -74.59 -65.21 9.33
C VAL A 407 -74.73 -66.29 8.24
N ILE A 408 -73.84 -66.28 7.24
CA ILE A 408 -73.84 -67.27 6.13
C ILE A 408 -73.67 -68.70 6.68
N LYS A 409 -72.76 -68.90 7.64
CA LYS A 409 -72.53 -70.19 8.31
C LYS A 409 -73.77 -70.70 9.05
N ASN A 410 -74.53 -69.81 9.69
CA ASN A 410 -75.78 -70.18 10.37
C ASN A 410 -76.88 -70.55 9.36
N GLN A 411 -77.07 -69.76 8.30
CA GLN A 411 -78.03 -70.05 7.22
C GLN A 411 -77.74 -71.41 6.54
N LEU A 412 -76.48 -71.73 6.27
CA LEU A 412 -76.08 -73.05 5.74
C LEU A 412 -76.44 -74.20 6.69
N ASN A 413 -76.27 -74.02 8.00
CA ASN A 413 -76.65 -75.02 9.01
C ASN A 413 -78.17 -75.22 9.08
N GLU A 414 -78.97 -74.15 8.92
CA GLU A 414 -80.43 -74.23 8.89
C GLU A 414 -80.92 -74.96 7.62
N ILE A 415 -80.39 -74.59 6.44
CA ILE A 415 -80.69 -75.28 5.17
C ILE A 415 -80.29 -76.77 5.24
N HIS A 416 -79.17 -77.10 5.89
CA HIS A 416 -78.78 -78.50 6.10
C HIS A 416 -79.75 -79.26 7.01
N LYS A 417 -80.17 -78.67 8.15
CA LYS A 417 -81.20 -79.24 9.03
C LYS A 417 -82.53 -79.44 8.30
N GLU A 418 -82.96 -78.46 7.51
CA GLU A 418 -84.22 -78.53 6.75
C GLU A 418 -84.17 -79.63 5.68
N LYS A 419 -83.07 -79.76 4.93
CA LYS A 419 -82.86 -80.87 3.98
C LYS A 419 -82.86 -82.24 4.68
N LYS A 420 -82.22 -82.37 5.85
CA LYS A 420 -82.23 -83.61 6.64
C LYS A 420 -83.64 -83.98 7.12
N TYR A 421 -84.44 -83.00 7.53
CA TYR A 421 -85.85 -83.19 7.90
C TYR A 421 -86.72 -83.60 6.69
N LYS A 422 -86.56 -82.93 5.54
CA LYS A 422 -87.28 -83.28 4.30
C LYS A 422 -86.96 -84.69 3.81
N ASN A 423 -85.69 -85.12 3.87
CA ASN A 423 -85.30 -86.49 3.50
C ASN A 423 -85.89 -87.54 4.46
N THR A 424 -85.73 -87.39 5.77
CA THR A 424 -86.29 -88.34 6.75
C THR A 424 -87.82 -88.40 6.73
N THR A 425 -88.49 -87.30 6.38
CA THR A 425 -89.95 -87.27 6.13
C THR A 425 -90.30 -88.02 4.83
N ARG A 426 -89.51 -87.87 3.76
CA ARG A 426 -89.68 -88.60 2.51
C ARG A 426 -89.51 -90.11 2.68
N GLU A 427 -88.51 -90.54 3.45
CA GLU A 427 -88.25 -91.95 3.80
C GLU A 427 -89.43 -92.55 4.57
N ARG A 428 -89.93 -91.87 5.61
CA ARG A 428 -91.14 -92.29 6.36
C ARG A 428 -92.36 -92.44 5.44
N ASN A 429 -92.61 -91.47 4.57
CA ASN A 429 -93.74 -91.51 3.64
C ASN A 429 -93.60 -92.64 2.59
N HIS A 430 -92.37 -92.97 2.17
CA HIS A 430 -92.12 -94.07 1.24
C HIS A 430 -92.29 -95.44 1.92
N SER A 431 -91.83 -95.58 3.17
CA SER A 431 -92.04 -96.76 4.01
C SER A 431 -93.54 -97.00 4.27
N ALA A 432 -94.27 -95.97 4.69
CA ALA A 432 -95.73 -96.06 4.89
C ALA A 432 -96.49 -96.48 3.62
N LYS A 433 -96.14 -95.91 2.45
CA LYS A 433 -96.71 -96.35 1.16
C LYS A 433 -96.40 -97.80 0.84
N TYR A 434 -95.17 -98.27 1.12
CA TYR A 434 -94.78 -99.65 0.89
C TYR A 434 -95.59 -100.61 1.77
N SER A 435 -95.67 -100.35 3.08
CA SER A 435 -96.48 -101.12 4.02
C SER A 435 -97.96 -101.19 3.62
N GLN A 436 -98.57 -100.04 3.26
CA GLN A 436 -99.97 -99.99 2.81
C GLN A 436 -100.19 -100.77 1.49
N THR A 437 -99.22 -100.75 0.58
CA THR A 437 -99.27 -101.53 -0.67
C THR A 437 -99.19 -103.04 -0.38
N GLN A 438 -98.32 -103.43 0.55
CA GLN A 438 -98.16 -104.83 0.96
C GLN A 438 -99.40 -105.36 1.70
N GLU A 439 -100.02 -104.56 2.58
CA GLU A 439 -101.27 -104.90 3.26
C GLU A 439 -102.43 -105.10 2.26
N ASN A 440 -102.59 -104.18 1.30
CA ASN A 440 -103.58 -104.31 0.23
C ASN A 440 -103.37 -105.59 -0.61
N TYR A 441 -102.12 -105.98 -0.86
CA TYR A 441 -101.80 -107.21 -1.60
C TYR A 441 -102.12 -108.48 -0.79
N MET A 442 -101.96 -108.46 0.53
CA MET A 442 -102.40 -109.55 1.41
C MET A 442 -103.94 -109.68 1.43
N ARG A 443 -104.67 -108.56 1.63
CA ARG A 443 -106.14 -108.52 1.57
C ARG A 443 -106.70 -108.98 0.21
N TYR A 444 -105.94 -108.77 -0.88
CA TYR A 444 -106.28 -109.32 -2.20
C TYR A 444 -106.12 -110.85 -2.26
N LYS A 445 -105.01 -111.39 -1.75
CA LYS A 445 -104.78 -112.85 -1.68
C LYS A 445 -105.85 -113.57 -0.85
N GLU A 446 -106.25 -113.00 0.28
CA GLU A 446 -107.33 -113.54 1.13
C GLU A 446 -108.64 -113.71 0.34
N LYS A 447 -109.07 -112.66 -0.39
CA LYS A 447 -110.28 -112.72 -1.24
C LYS A 447 -110.18 -113.74 -2.39
N VAL A 448 -108.97 -113.97 -2.92
CA VAL A 448 -108.76 -114.99 -3.96
C VAL A 448 -108.89 -116.40 -3.37
N ILE A 449 -108.35 -116.64 -2.17
CA ILE A 449 -108.50 -117.92 -1.45
C ILE A 449 -109.96 -118.17 -1.08
N GLU A 450 -110.65 -117.18 -0.53
CA GLU A 450 -112.07 -117.28 -0.16
C GLU A 450 -112.95 -117.60 -1.38
N LYS A 451 -112.69 -116.95 -2.53
CA LYS A 451 -113.37 -117.26 -3.80
C LYS A 451 -113.08 -118.69 -4.28
N HIS A 452 -111.85 -119.18 -4.10
CA HIS A 452 -111.49 -120.55 -4.47
C HIS A 452 -112.24 -121.59 -3.62
N GLN A 453 -112.31 -121.39 -2.30
CA GLN A 453 -113.06 -122.26 -1.38
C GLN A 453 -114.56 -122.33 -1.73
N ARG A 454 -115.20 -121.20 -2.03
CA ARG A 454 -116.61 -121.18 -2.48
C ARG A 454 -116.81 -121.93 -3.81
N LEU A 455 -115.89 -121.80 -4.77
CA LEU A 455 -115.94 -122.55 -6.03
C LEU A 455 -115.73 -124.06 -5.82
N GLN A 456 -114.90 -124.45 -4.85
CA GLN A 456 -114.68 -125.85 -4.49
C GLN A 456 -115.94 -126.48 -3.86
N GLN A 457 -116.63 -125.76 -2.97
CA GLN A 457 -117.92 -126.19 -2.40
C GLN A 457 -118.99 -126.40 -3.49
N VAL A 458 -119.14 -125.44 -4.42
CA VAL A 458 -120.07 -125.57 -5.56
C VAL A 458 -119.71 -126.75 -6.47
N ALA A 459 -118.43 -127.05 -6.65
CA ALA A 459 -118.00 -128.23 -7.41
C ALA A 459 -118.36 -129.56 -6.71
N GLU A 460 -118.35 -129.59 -5.38
CA GLU A 460 -118.79 -130.75 -4.59
C GLU A 460 -120.32 -130.91 -4.61
N GLU A 461 -121.10 -129.83 -4.51
CA GLU A 461 -122.56 -129.86 -4.70
C GLU A 461 -122.96 -130.37 -6.09
N ILE A 462 -122.31 -129.87 -7.14
CA ILE A 462 -122.53 -130.32 -8.53
C ILE A 462 -122.19 -131.82 -8.67
N LYS A 463 -121.12 -132.30 -8.01
CA LYS A 463 -120.75 -133.72 -8.00
C LYS A 463 -121.83 -134.57 -7.33
N ILE A 464 -122.30 -134.16 -6.15
CA ILE A 464 -123.38 -134.85 -5.41
C ILE A 464 -124.65 -134.96 -6.27
N HIS A 465 -125.10 -133.87 -6.89
CA HIS A 465 -126.27 -133.90 -7.78
C HIS A 465 -126.06 -134.78 -9.01
N LYS A 466 -124.84 -134.82 -9.57
CA LYS A 466 -124.51 -135.65 -10.75
C LYS A 466 -124.52 -137.14 -10.41
N ASP A 467 -124.03 -137.53 -9.24
CA ASP A 467 -124.11 -138.91 -8.74
C ASP A 467 -125.56 -139.31 -8.39
N LEU A 468 -126.37 -138.39 -7.85
CA LEU A 468 -127.81 -138.62 -7.62
C LEU A 468 -128.56 -138.89 -8.93
N LEU A 469 -128.34 -138.07 -9.96
CA LEU A 469 -128.89 -138.25 -11.31
C LEU A 469 -128.40 -139.55 -11.96
N SER A 470 -127.13 -139.90 -11.78
CA SER A 470 -126.55 -141.17 -12.25
C SER A 470 -127.27 -142.39 -11.66
N ASN A 471 -127.55 -142.36 -10.35
CA ASN A 471 -128.26 -143.44 -9.65
C ASN A 471 -129.74 -143.54 -10.05
N LEU A 472 -130.44 -142.41 -10.22
CA LEU A 472 -131.81 -142.40 -10.77
C LEU A 472 -131.86 -142.99 -12.18
N LYS A 473 -130.90 -142.62 -13.04
CA LYS A 473 -130.83 -143.12 -14.42
C LYS A 473 -130.45 -144.61 -14.48
N ARG A 474 -129.69 -145.12 -13.50
CA ARG A 474 -129.41 -146.57 -13.35
C ARG A 474 -130.65 -147.36 -12.93
N ARG A 475 -131.48 -146.85 -11.99
CA ARG A 475 -132.77 -147.49 -11.63
C ARG A 475 -133.70 -147.58 -12.84
N SER A 476 -133.96 -146.45 -13.50
CA SER A 476 -134.83 -146.41 -14.68
C SER A 476 -134.34 -147.32 -15.81
N ASN A 477 -133.02 -147.40 -16.04
CA ASN A 477 -132.48 -148.32 -17.04
C ASN A 477 -132.62 -149.81 -16.63
N PHE A 478 -132.60 -150.14 -15.34
CA PHE A 478 -132.83 -151.52 -14.86
C PHE A 478 -134.29 -151.93 -15.08
N GLU A 479 -135.23 -151.07 -14.70
CA GLU A 479 -136.67 -151.26 -14.89
C GLU A 479 -137.04 -151.41 -16.38
N VAL A 480 -136.35 -150.69 -17.27
CA VAL A 480 -136.50 -150.81 -18.74
C VAL A 480 -135.79 -152.06 -19.31
N GLN A 481 -134.81 -152.64 -18.62
CA GLN A 481 -134.13 -153.87 -19.05
C GLN A 481 -134.90 -155.13 -18.68
N ASP A 482 -135.50 -155.22 -17.48
CA ASP A 482 -136.40 -156.34 -17.11
C ASP A 482 -137.58 -156.46 -18.09
N ALA A 483 -138.11 -155.32 -18.58
CA ALA A 483 -139.18 -155.28 -19.56
C ALA A 483 -138.77 -155.72 -20.99
N ARG A 484 -137.48 -156.02 -21.25
CA ARG A 484 -136.96 -156.33 -22.60
C ARG A 484 -135.96 -157.49 -22.67
N SER A 485 -135.61 -158.13 -21.56
CA SER A 485 -134.67 -159.27 -21.51
C SER A 485 -135.30 -160.60 -21.95
N LEU A 486 -135.96 -160.62 -23.12
CA LEU A 486 -136.57 -161.83 -23.71
C LEU A 486 -135.97 -162.20 -25.09
N HIS A 487 -134.71 -161.81 -25.36
CA HIS A 487 -133.83 -162.57 -26.27
C HIS A 487 -132.33 -162.22 -26.10
N THR A 488 -131.52 -163.24 -25.82
CA THR A 488 -130.09 -163.44 -26.21
C THR A 488 -129.08 -162.26 -26.26
N SER A 489 -128.15 -162.24 -25.29
CA SER A 489 -126.69 -162.56 -25.44
C SER A 489 -125.80 -161.92 -26.54
N PRO A 490 -124.45 -161.81 -26.38
CA PRO A 490 -123.64 -161.66 -25.14
C PRO A 490 -122.30 -160.83 -25.21
N ILE A 491 -121.94 -160.15 -24.10
CA ILE A 491 -120.59 -160.15 -23.43
C ILE A 491 -119.32 -159.44 -24.03
N LYS A 492 -118.54 -158.80 -23.11
CA LYS A 492 -117.04 -158.61 -22.92
C LYS A 492 -116.48 -157.16 -22.75
N PRO A 493 -115.38 -156.93 -21.96
CA PRO A 493 -115.11 -155.64 -21.26
C PRO A 493 -113.61 -155.17 -21.20
N LYS A 494 -113.23 -154.38 -20.15
CA LYS A 494 -111.89 -153.87 -19.69
C LYS A 494 -111.49 -152.46 -20.20
N SER A 495 -110.59 -151.65 -19.59
CA SER A 495 -109.64 -151.82 -18.44
C SER A 495 -109.34 -150.49 -17.67
N LEU A 496 -108.49 -150.51 -16.61
CA LEU A 496 -108.06 -149.38 -15.74
C LEU A 496 -106.73 -148.69 -16.15
N GLY A 497 -106.36 -147.58 -15.47
CA GLY A 497 -104.99 -146.99 -15.41
C GLY A 497 -104.78 -145.95 -14.27
N LEU A 498 -103.53 -145.65 -13.88
CA LEU A 498 -103.08 -144.64 -12.87
C LEU A 498 -102.12 -143.59 -13.55
N HIS A 499 -101.25 -142.72 -12.98
CA HIS A 499 -100.52 -142.42 -11.70
C HIS A 499 -99.98 -140.93 -11.83
N MET A 500 -99.15 -140.25 -11.01
CA MET A 500 -98.93 -140.09 -9.54
C MET A 500 -97.72 -139.12 -9.22
N GLN A 501 -97.86 -138.12 -8.32
CA GLN A 501 -96.76 -137.36 -7.60
C GLN A 501 -95.82 -136.41 -8.44
N ARG A 502 -94.92 -135.48 -7.97
CA ARG A 502 -94.56 -134.84 -6.64
C ARG A 502 -93.66 -133.55 -6.76
N GLU A 503 -93.62 -132.71 -5.69
CA GLU A 503 -92.49 -131.95 -5.01
C GLU A 503 -91.33 -131.20 -5.78
N SER A 504 -90.49 -130.28 -5.24
CA SER A 504 -90.48 -129.32 -4.07
C SER A 504 -89.24 -128.36 -4.06
N GLU A 505 -89.10 -127.52 -2.99
CA GLU A 505 -87.85 -126.88 -2.45
C GLU A 505 -87.25 -125.56 -3.03
N SER A 506 -86.21 -125.04 -2.33
CA SER A 506 -86.23 -123.75 -1.59
C SER A 506 -84.87 -123.29 -1.02
N MET A 507 -84.64 -121.97 -0.83
CA MET A 507 -83.94 -121.28 0.32
C MET A 507 -83.46 -119.82 -0.01
N PRO A 508 -83.16 -118.94 0.99
CA PRO A 508 -82.70 -117.54 0.78
C PRO A 508 -81.35 -117.16 1.45
N ASN A 509 -80.78 -115.97 1.13
CA ASN A 509 -80.53 -114.87 2.10
C ASN A 509 -79.71 -113.67 1.56
N LEU A 510 -79.97 -112.51 2.19
CA LEU A 510 -79.18 -111.26 2.30
C LEU A 510 -78.55 -110.66 1.03
#